data_AF-X1BVS7-F1
#
_entry.id   AF-X1BVS7-F1
#
_cell.length_a   1.000
_cell.length_b   1.000
_cell.length_c   1.000
_cell.angle_alpha   90.00
_cell.angle_beta   90.00
_cell.angle_gamma   90.00
#
_symmetry.space_group_name_H-M   'P 1'
#
loop_
_entity.id
_entity.type
_entity.pdbx_description
1 polymer ?
#
loop_
_entity_poly.entity_id
_entity_poly.type
_entity_poly.pdbx_seq_one_letter_code
_entity_poly.pdbx_strand_id
1 'polypeptide(L)'
;EQARTTHPEINFRKGNILELEFDDDSIGGVVAFYAIVHFTEEQVEIAFLEVFRVLQPGGIFLFTYHIGEETIHLDEFLGKKVDIDFMFFTTDFIFSCLKDSGFEKIKIIEREPYPGVEYESRRAYVFARKPS
;
A
#
# COMPACT_ATOMS: atom_id res chain seq x y z
N GLU A 1 -16.20 12.59 10.27
CA GLU A 1 -16.86 13.89 10.57
C GLU A 1 -15.94 15.10 10.38
N GLN A 2 -14.93 15.35 11.23
CA GLN A 2 -14.11 16.57 11.13
C GLN A 2 -13.44 16.78 9.76
N ALA A 3 -12.87 15.73 9.16
CA ALA A 3 -12.23 15.81 7.83
C ALA A 3 -13.21 16.25 6.72
N ARG A 4 -14.46 15.75 6.77
CA ARG A 4 -15.52 16.11 5.80
C ARG A 4 -15.96 17.56 5.96
N THR A 5 -15.95 18.08 7.19
CA THR A 5 -16.27 19.48 7.47
C THR A 5 -15.17 20.43 6.97
N THR A 6 -13.90 20.08 7.18
CA THR A 6 -12.77 20.93 6.79
C THR A 6 -12.49 20.89 5.29
N HIS A 7 -12.78 19.76 4.62
CA HIS A 7 -12.51 19.54 3.19
C HIS A 7 -13.75 18.95 2.49
N PRO A 8 -14.83 19.74 2.30
CA PRO A 8 -16.09 19.25 1.74
C PRO A 8 -15.99 18.78 0.29
N GLU A 9 -14.97 19.21 -0.45
CA GLU A 9 -14.68 18.79 -1.83
C GLU A 9 -14.02 17.41 -1.92
N ILE A 10 -13.49 16.88 -0.80
CA ILE A 10 -12.85 15.58 -0.74
C ILE A 10 -13.81 14.54 -0.18
N ASN A 11 -14.01 13.47 -0.95
CA ASN A 11 -14.85 12.35 -0.52
C ASN A 11 -14.08 11.41 0.42
N PHE A 12 -14.39 11.46 1.71
CA PHE A 12 -13.86 10.52 2.70
C PHE A 12 -14.83 9.36 2.90
N ARG A 13 -14.34 8.12 2.88
CA ARG A 13 -15.12 6.92 3.21
C ARG A 13 -14.32 6.02 4.15
N LYS A 14 -15.01 5.28 5.01
CA LYS A 14 -14.45 4.09 5.63
C LYS A 14 -14.55 2.97 4.58
N GLY A 15 -13.50 2.16 4.43
CA GLY A 15 -13.48 1.06 3.48
C GLY A 15 -12.44 0.01 3.87
N ASN A 16 -12.47 -1.11 3.17
CA ASN A 16 -11.51 -2.20 3.27
C ASN A 16 -10.76 -2.31 1.93
N ILE A 17 -9.43 -2.25 1.94
CA ILE A 17 -8.66 -2.38 0.69
C ILE A 17 -8.71 -3.81 0.12
N LEU A 18 -9.03 -4.81 0.95
CA LEU A 18 -9.25 -6.19 0.53
C LEU A 18 -10.60 -6.39 -0.16
N GLU A 19 -11.48 -5.37 -0.15
CA GLU A 19 -12.81 -5.40 -0.77
C GLU A 19 -13.24 -3.95 -1.07
N LEU A 20 -12.74 -3.41 -2.17
CA LEU A 20 -12.94 -2.00 -2.51
C LEU A 20 -14.35 -1.79 -3.06
N GLU A 21 -15.15 -0.98 -2.36
CA GLU A 21 -16.51 -0.56 -2.77
C GLU A 21 -16.47 0.47 -3.92
N PHE A 22 -15.91 0.06 -5.04
CA PHE A 22 -15.81 0.80 -6.28
C PHE A 22 -16.07 -0.15 -7.44
N ASP A 23 -16.69 0.37 -8.50
CA ASP A 23 -16.88 -0.38 -9.72
C ASP A 23 -15.54 -0.67 -10.40
N ASP A 24 -15.51 -1.73 -11.20
CA ASP A 24 -14.39 -2.05 -12.06
C ASP A 24 -14.05 -0.85 -12.97
N ASP A 25 -12.77 -0.63 -13.22
CA ASP A 25 -12.28 0.42 -14.12
C ASP A 25 -12.75 1.86 -13.81
N SER A 26 -13.10 2.16 -12.55
CA SER A 26 -13.67 3.46 -12.16
C SER A 26 -12.66 4.47 -11.59
N ILE A 27 -11.44 4.04 -11.27
CA ILE A 27 -10.45 4.85 -10.54
C ILE A 27 -9.23 5.18 -11.40
N GLY A 28 -8.90 6.46 -11.50
CA GLY A 28 -7.76 6.92 -12.30
C GLY A 28 -6.39 6.67 -11.69
N GLY A 29 -6.33 6.54 -10.37
CA GLY A 29 -5.09 6.23 -9.66
C GLY A 29 -5.33 5.94 -8.18
N VAL A 30 -4.46 5.14 -7.59
CA VAL A 30 -4.49 4.78 -6.16
C VAL A 30 -3.15 5.14 -5.53
N VAL A 31 -3.20 5.81 -4.37
CA VAL A 31 -2.04 6.12 -3.53
C VAL A 31 -2.24 5.49 -2.16
N ALA A 32 -1.33 4.58 -1.75
CA ALA A 32 -1.50 3.76 -0.54
C ALA A 32 -0.19 3.65 0.27
N PHE A 33 0.24 4.74 0.87
CA PHE A 33 1.50 4.78 1.62
C PHE A 33 1.40 4.00 2.92
N TYR A 34 2.28 3.01 3.11
CA TYR A 34 2.31 2.13 4.27
C TYR A 34 0.97 1.45 4.59
N ALA A 35 0.10 1.26 3.58
CA ALA A 35 -1.22 0.66 3.77
C ALA A 35 -1.17 -0.86 3.94
N ILE A 36 -0.10 -1.51 3.46
CA ILE A 36 0.04 -2.97 3.45
C ILE A 36 0.90 -3.52 4.59
N VAL A 37 1.52 -2.66 5.41
CA VAL A 37 2.51 -3.08 6.42
C VAL A 37 1.91 -3.79 7.64
N HIS A 38 0.61 -4.12 7.58
CA HIS A 38 -0.10 -4.92 8.59
C HIS A 38 -0.76 -6.15 7.96
N PHE A 39 -0.44 -6.46 6.70
CA PHE A 39 -1.07 -7.54 5.95
C PHE A 39 -0.20 -8.78 5.91
N THR A 40 -0.84 -9.94 5.92
CA THR A 40 -0.18 -11.18 5.50
C THR A 40 0.15 -11.11 4.00
N GLU A 41 1.05 -11.97 3.52
CA GLU A 41 1.36 -12.07 2.09
C GLU A 41 0.10 -12.30 1.24
N GLU A 42 -0.78 -13.22 1.65
CA GLU A 42 -2.08 -13.48 1.00
C GLU A 42 -2.96 -12.21 0.93
N GLN A 43 -3.00 -11.43 2.01
CA GLN A 43 -3.75 -10.18 2.02
C GLN A 43 -3.15 -9.11 1.10
N VAL A 44 -1.83 -9.09 0.92
CA VAL A 44 -1.18 -8.21 -0.07
C VAL A 44 -1.60 -8.58 -1.49
N GLU A 45 -1.62 -9.88 -1.81
CA GLU A 45 -2.07 -10.37 -3.12
C GLU A 45 -3.52 -9.97 -3.39
N ILE A 46 -4.42 -10.20 -2.43
CA ILE A 46 -5.84 -9.81 -2.53
C ILE A 46 -5.97 -8.29 -2.71
N ALA A 47 -5.25 -7.49 -1.92
CA ALA A 47 -5.28 -6.04 -2.02
C ALA A 47 -4.83 -5.56 -3.41
N PHE A 48 -3.82 -6.18 -4.01
CA PHE A 48 -3.32 -5.78 -5.32
C PHE A 48 -4.28 -6.17 -6.44
N LEU A 49 -4.95 -7.32 -6.34
CA LEU A 49 -6.03 -7.70 -7.24
C LEU A 49 -7.21 -6.71 -7.17
N GLU A 50 -7.61 -6.32 -5.97
CA GLU A 50 -8.69 -5.33 -5.78
C GLU A 50 -8.31 -3.95 -6.31
N VAL A 51 -7.08 -3.48 -6.06
CA VAL A 51 -6.59 -2.23 -6.64
C VAL A 51 -6.53 -2.32 -8.17
N PHE A 52 -6.09 -3.46 -8.72
CA PHE A 52 -6.09 -3.66 -10.17
C PHE A 52 -7.50 -3.62 -10.76
N ARG A 53 -8.48 -4.28 -10.12
CA ARG A 53 -9.88 -4.33 -10.56
C ARG A 53 -10.47 -2.93 -10.69
N VAL A 54 -10.32 -2.09 -9.66
CA VAL A 54 -10.95 -0.76 -9.63
C VAL A 54 -10.22 0.29 -10.49
N LEU A 55 -8.93 0.10 -10.77
CA LEU A 55 -8.18 1.03 -11.62
C LEU A 55 -8.70 0.96 -13.06
N GLN A 56 -8.94 2.11 -13.69
CA GLN A 56 -9.22 2.19 -15.12
C GLN A 56 -7.99 1.78 -15.97
N PRO A 57 -8.16 1.40 -17.25
CA PRO A 57 -7.03 1.15 -18.15
C PRO A 57 -6.04 2.33 -18.18
N GLY A 58 -4.75 2.04 -18.07
CA GLY A 58 -3.69 3.06 -17.92
C GLY A 58 -3.59 3.74 -16.55
N GLY A 59 -4.46 3.37 -15.58
CA GLY A 59 -4.44 3.86 -14.22
C GLY A 59 -3.14 3.53 -13.47
N ILE A 60 -2.79 4.34 -12.47
CA ILE A 60 -1.52 4.27 -11.75
C ILE A 60 -1.74 3.82 -10.31
N PHE A 61 -0.95 2.84 -9.85
CA PHE A 61 -0.83 2.47 -8.45
C PHE A 61 0.50 2.96 -7.88
N LEU A 62 0.45 3.72 -6.79
CA LEU A 62 1.61 4.24 -6.07
C LEU A 62 1.54 3.87 -4.58
N PHE A 63 2.53 3.14 -4.08
CA PHE A 63 2.58 2.74 -2.68
C PHE A 63 4.02 2.63 -2.17
N THR A 64 4.15 2.48 -0.85
CA THR A 64 5.43 2.29 -0.17
C THR A 64 5.30 1.29 0.98
N TYR A 65 6.40 0.60 1.27
CA TYR A 65 6.53 -0.40 2.32
C TYR A 65 7.98 -0.46 2.83
N HIS A 66 8.19 -1.20 3.92
CA HIS A 66 9.52 -1.49 4.45
C HIS A 66 10.10 -2.76 3.82
N ILE A 67 11.34 -2.68 3.34
CA ILE A 67 12.00 -3.80 2.68
C ILE A 67 12.61 -4.71 3.73
N GLY A 68 12.26 -6.00 3.69
CA GLY A 68 12.75 -7.01 4.62
C GLY A 68 11.93 -8.28 4.59
N GLU A 69 12.22 -9.18 5.52
CA GLU A 69 11.47 -10.44 5.73
C GLU A 69 10.94 -10.53 7.17
N GLU A 70 11.22 -9.51 7.98
CA GLU A 70 10.87 -9.46 9.38
C GLU A 70 9.41 -9.10 9.63
N THR A 71 8.92 -9.59 10.76
CA THR A 71 7.70 -9.09 11.40
C THR A 71 8.09 -8.48 12.74
N ILE A 72 7.68 -7.23 12.96
CA ILE A 72 7.95 -6.50 14.20
C ILE A 72 6.64 -6.35 14.96
N HIS A 73 6.54 -7.05 16.08
CA HIS A 73 5.42 -6.90 17.01
C HIS A 73 5.63 -5.68 17.91
N LEU A 74 4.59 -4.85 18.05
CA LEU A 74 4.58 -3.74 18.99
C LEU A 74 3.41 -3.87 19.98
N ASP A 75 3.74 -3.83 21.26
CA ASP A 75 2.79 -3.66 22.38
C ASP A 75 2.48 -2.17 22.67
N GLU A 76 3.32 -1.26 22.18
CA GLU A 76 3.15 0.18 22.32
C GLU A 76 3.54 0.92 21.04
N PHE A 77 2.66 1.81 20.57
CA PHE A 77 2.90 2.65 19.40
C PHE A 77 2.29 4.04 19.61
N LEU A 78 3.07 5.09 19.32
CA LEU A 78 2.68 6.49 19.53
C LEU A 78 2.16 6.78 20.95
N GLY A 79 2.78 6.17 21.97
CA GLY A 79 2.41 6.33 23.38
C GLY A 79 1.08 5.67 23.75
N LYS A 80 0.60 4.72 22.94
CA LYS A 80 -0.62 3.95 23.18
C LYS A 80 -0.30 2.47 23.21
N LYS A 81 -0.92 1.75 24.15
CA LYS A 81 -0.92 0.28 24.11
C LYS A 81 -1.64 -0.18 22.85
N VAL A 82 -0.99 -1.06 22.12
CA VAL A 82 -1.47 -1.65 20.87
C VAL A 82 -1.11 -3.13 20.85
N ASP A 83 -1.65 -3.85 19.89
CA ASP A 83 -1.35 -5.25 19.60
C ASP A 83 -1.29 -5.32 18.08
N ILE A 84 -0.14 -4.96 17.51
CA ILE A 84 0.03 -4.79 16.06
C ILE A 84 1.36 -5.36 15.59
N ASP A 85 1.30 -5.99 14.42
CA ASP A 85 2.48 -6.47 13.70
C ASP A 85 2.79 -5.56 12.52
N PHE A 86 4.05 -5.16 12.39
CA PHE A 86 4.60 -4.52 11.21
C PHE A 86 5.28 -5.55 10.32
N MET A 87 4.71 -5.75 9.14
CA MET A 87 5.13 -6.71 8.14
C MET A 87 6.05 -6.04 7.13
N PHE A 88 7.24 -6.62 6.93
CA PHE A 88 8.19 -6.22 5.92
C PHE A 88 8.08 -7.18 4.74
N PHE A 89 8.39 -6.68 3.53
CA PHE A 89 8.29 -7.48 2.33
C PHE A 89 9.55 -7.37 1.49
N THR A 90 9.90 -8.44 0.79
CA THR A 90 11.00 -8.38 -0.18
C THR A 90 10.53 -7.69 -1.45
N THR A 91 11.48 -7.05 -2.14
CA THR A 91 11.22 -6.43 -3.45
C THR A 91 10.73 -7.46 -4.47
N ASP A 92 11.25 -8.69 -4.42
CA ASP A 92 10.89 -9.77 -5.34
C ASP A 92 9.46 -10.28 -5.11
N PHE A 93 9.05 -10.44 -3.85
CA PHE A 93 7.66 -10.78 -3.51
C PHE A 93 6.70 -9.73 -4.06
N ILE A 94 6.92 -8.45 -3.74
CA ILE A 94 6.06 -7.34 -4.18
C ILE A 94 6.02 -7.23 -5.71
N PHE A 95 7.16 -7.41 -6.38
CA PHE A 95 7.21 -7.40 -7.84
C PHE A 95 6.37 -8.53 -8.44
N SER A 96 6.43 -9.72 -7.85
CA SER A 96 5.67 -10.90 -8.31
C SER A 96 4.17 -10.69 -8.11
N CYS A 97 3.71 -10.26 -6.93
CA CYS A 97 2.30 -9.97 -6.69
C CYS A 97 1.72 -8.95 -7.69
N LEU A 98 2.48 -7.89 -8.00
CA LEU A 98 2.06 -6.90 -9.00
C LEU A 98 1.98 -7.50 -10.40
N LYS A 99 2.96 -8.32 -10.79
CA LYS A 99 2.97 -9.01 -12.09
C LYS A 99 1.79 -9.97 -12.22
N ASP A 100 1.54 -10.79 -11.20
CA ASP A 100 0.49 -11.79 -11.20
C ASP A 100 -0.90 -11.15 -11.18
N SER A 101 -1.02 -9.95 -10.58
CA SER A 101 -2.24 -9.14 -10.65
C SER A 101 -2.48 -8.51 -12.04
N GLY A 102 -1.49 -8.53 -12.93
CA GLY A 102 -1.58 -7.97 -14.28
C GLY A 102 -1.00 -6.57 -14.46
N PHE A 103 -0.31 -6.01 -13.46
CA PHE A 103 0.32 -4.71 -13.61
C PHE A 103 1.54 -4.73 -14.55
N GLU A 104 1.74 -3.61 -15.23
CA GLU A 104 2.86 -3.36 -16.13
C GLU A 104 3.65 -2.10 -15.72
N LYS A 105 4.80 -1.87 -16.38
CA LYS A 105 5.67 -0.71 -16.17
C LYS A 105 6.01 -0.49 -14.69
N ILE A 106 6.23 -1.60 -13.98
CA ILE A 106 6.56 -1.62 -12.56
C ILE A 106 7.94 -0.99 -12.36
N LYS A 107 7.99 0.04 -11.51
CA LYS A 107 9.22 0.70 -11.09
C LYS A 107 9.27 0.67 -9.57
N ILE A 108 10.35 0.10 -9.02
CA ILE A 108 10.62 0.07 -7.59
C ILE A 108 11.87 0.90 -7.33
N ILE A 109 11.76 1.85 -6.40
CA ILE A 109 12.87 2.72 -6.00
C ILE A 109 13.17 2.43 -4.53
N GLU A 110 14.34 1.89 -4.25
CA GLU A 110 14.78 1.61 -2.89
C GLU A 110 15.52 2.81 -2.30
N ARG A 111 15.39 2.98 -0.98
CA ARG A 111 16.02 4.08 -0.24
C ARG A 111 16.48 3.59 1.13
N GLU A 112 17.73 3.91 1.47
CA GLU A 112 18.28 3.79 2.82
C GLU A 112 17.58 4.74 3.79
N PRO A 113 17.42 4.39 5.08
CA PRO A 113 16.84 5.28 6.07
C PRO A 113 17.66 6.56 6.24
N TYR A 114 17.01 7.62 6.72
CA TYR A 114 17.69 8.84 7.16
C TYR A 114 18.09 8.70 8.64
N PRO A 115 19.39 8.56 8.96
CA PRO A 115 19.80 8.19 10.30
C PRO A 115 19.30 9.16 11.37
N GLY A 116 18.66 8.63 12.42
CA GLY A 116 18.15 9.42 13.55
C GLY A 116 16.94 10.33 13.25
N VAL A 117 16.39 10.29 12.02
CA VAL A 117 15.17 11.04 11.65
C VAL A 117 13.95 10.14 11.63
N GLU A 118 14.13 8.87 11.31
CA GLU A 118 13.05 7.91 11.10
C GLU A 118 13.46 6.50 11.54
N TYR A 119 12.52 5.56 11.51
CA TYR A 119 12.82 4.16 11.78
C TYR A 119 13.86 3.61 10.78
N GLU A 120 14.91 2.98 11.32
CA GLU A 120 16.09 2.49 10.60
C GLU A 120 15.77 1.25 9.76
N SER A 121 15.03 1.46 8.67
CA SER A 121 14.64 0.44 7.69
C SER A 121 14.86 0.94 6.28
N ARG A 122 15.28 0.05 5.38
CA ARG A 122 15.19 0.31 3.93
C ARG A 122 13.73 0.40 3.49
N ARG A 123 13.43 1.26 2.53
CA ARG A 123 12.07 1.52 2.04
C ARG A 123 12.00 1.42 0.53
N ALA A 124 10.88 0.96 0.02
CA ALA A 124 10.57 0.94 -1.40
C ALA A 124 9.48 1.95 -1.75
N TYR A 125 9.63 2.65 -2.87
CA TYR A 125 8.57 3.44 -3.50
C TYR A 125 8.24 2.79 -4.83
N VAL A 126 7.00 2.35 -4.98
CA VAL A 126 6.57 1.55 -6.12
C VAL A 126 5.58 2.33 -6.98
N PHE A 127 5.83 2.32 -8.28
CA PHE A 127 4.89 2.77 -9.31
C PHE A 127 4.56 1.59 -10.20
N ALA A 128 3.27 1.30 -10.39
CA ALA A 128 2.78 0.27 -11.30
C ALA A 128 1.62 0.83 -12.13
N ARG A 129 1.40 0.29 -13.33
CA ARG A 129 0.33 0.73 -14.23
C ARG A 129 -0.55 -0.42 -14.66
N LYS A 130 -1.86 -0.20 -14.66
CA LYS A 130 -2.78 -1.10 -15.37
C LYS A 130 -2.55 -0.97 -16.88
N PRO A 131 -2.54 -2.07 -17.66
CA PRO A 131 -2.52 -2.00 -19.13
C PRO A 131 -3.62 -1.07 -19.67
N SER A 132 -3.39 -0.47 -20.83
CA SER A 132 -4.35 0.41 -21.52
C SER A 132 -5.28 -0.37 -22.43
#